data_AF-A0A370K5N3-F1
#
_entry.id   AF-A0A370K5N3-F1
#
_cell.length_a   1.000
_cell.length_b   1.000
_cell.length_c   1.000
_cell.angle_alpha   90.00
_cell.angle_beta   90.00
_cell.angle_gamma   90.00
#
_symmetry.space_group_name_H-M   'P 1'
#
loop_
_entity.id
_entity.type
_entity.pdbx_description
1 polymer ?
#
loop_
_entity_poly.entity_id
_entity_poly.type
_entity_poly.pdbx_seq_one_letter_code
_entity_poly.pdbx_strand_id
1 'polypeptide(L)'
;MGGRTKGKGEARVIALPADFRLASTADVKASLADALGASAAELDGAAVERVDSAALQLLLVFRREAAARGLALAWSGVSVAMREAADVLGLSQVLELPASMPA
;
A
#
# COMPACT_ATOMS: atom_id res chain seq x y z
N MET A 1 2.65 32.85 -6.88
CA MET A 1 3.55 31.70 -7.15
C MET A 1 2.93 30.51 -6.42
N GLY A 2 2.11 29.64 -7.00
CA GLY A 2 2.04 29.10 -8.35
C GLY A 2 2.42 27.61 -8.26
N GLY A 3 1.46 26.68 -8.23
CA GLY A 3 1.78 25.25 -8.28
C GLY A 3 0.70 24.25 -7.86
N ARG A 4 -0.33 24.10 -8.71
CA ARG A 4 -1.09 22.88 -9.06
C ARG A 4 -1.11 21.67 -8.09
N THR A 5 -2.33 21.20 -7.80
CA THR A 5 -2.75 19.79 -7.92
C THR A 5 -4.21 19.74 -8.41
N LYS A 6 -4.49 20.11 -9.66
CA LYS A 6 -4.75 19.21 -10.80
C LYS A 6 -5.43 17.87 -10.42
N GLY A 7 -6.75 17.83 -10.63
CA GLY A 7 -7.51 16.63 -10.98
C GLY A 7 -7.98 15.75 -9.83
N LYS A 8 -9.19 16.04 -9.31
CA LYS A 8 -9.96 15.12 -8.46
C LYS A 8 -10.48 13.95 -9.32
N GLY A 9 -9.60 13.03 -9.69
CA GLY A 9 -10.02 11.64 -9.78
C GLY A 9 -10.04 11.09 -8.36
N GLU A 10 -11.09 10.38 -8.00
CA GLU A 10 -11.34 9.94 -6.63
C GLU A 10 -10.18 9.06 -6.15
N ALA A 11 -9.50 9.46 -5.08
CA ALA A 11 -8.48 8.64 -4.47
C ALA A 11 -9.14 7.39 -3.88
N ARG A 12 -8.64 6.20 -4.25
CA ARG A 12 -9.13 4.93 -3.72
C ARG A 12 -8.38 4.56 -2.46
N VAL A 13 -9.08 4.58 -1.32
CA VAL A 13 -8.54 4.08 -0.06
C VAL A 13 -8.75 2.57 0.02
N ILE A 14 -7.68 1.83 0.29
CA ILE A 14 -7.70 0.37 0.49
C ILE A 14 -7.24 0.09 1.92
N ALA A 15 -8.16 -0.39 2.75
CA ALA A 15 -7.84 -0.85 4.09
C ALA A 15 -7.30 -2.29 4.04
N LEU A 16 -6.11 -2.49 4.59
CA LEU A 16 -5.50 -3.80 4.74
C LEU A 16 -6.06 -4.47 6.01
N PRO A 17 -6.43 -5.75 5.94
CA PRO A 17 -7.04 -6.45 7.06
C PRO A 17 -6.02 -6.70 8.18
N ALA A 18 -6.50 -6.87 9.42
CA ALA A 18 -5.65 -7.19 10.56
C ALA A 18 -4.86 -8.50 10.35
N ASP A 19 -5.50 -9.50 9.73
CA ASP A 19 -4.87 -10.71 9.26
C ASP A 19 -4.67 -10.65 7.75
N PHE A 20 -3.52 -10.12 7.32
CA PHE A 20 -3.16 -9.98 5.90
C PHE A 20 -2.26 -11.13 5.44
N ARG A 21 -2.87 -12.32 5.33
CA ARG A 21 -2.22 -13.57 4.90
C ARG A 21 -3.04 -14.25 3.81
N LEU A 22 -2.64 -15.44 3.37
CA LEU A 22 -3.26 -16.19 2.26
C LEU A 22 -4.79 -16.08 2.14
N ALA A 23 -5.53 -16.22 3.25
CA ALA A 23 -7.00 -16.19 3.25
C ALA A 23 -7.61 -14.85 2.81
N SER A 24 -6.97 -13.72 3.13
CA SER A 24 -7.47 -12.37 2.79
C SER A 24 -6.79 -11.79 1.54
N THR A 25 -5.74 -12.44 1.05
CA THR A 25 -4.95 -11.95 -0.09
C THR A 25 -5.77 -11.83 -1.37
N ALA A 26 -6.78 -12.69 -1.58
CA ALA A 26 -7.63 -12.65 -2.77
C ALA A 26 -8.52 -11.39 -2.81
N ASP A 27 -9.16 -11.05 -1.69
CA ASP A 27 -10.05 -9.89 -1.59
C ASP A 27 -9.27 -8.58 -1.66
N VAL A 28 -8.10 -8.53 -1.00
CA VAL A 28 -7.20 -7.39 -1.10
C VAL A 28 -6.69 -7.24 -2.54
N LYS A 29 -6.30 -8.33 -3.20
CA LYS A 29 -5.87 -8.29 -4.61
C LYS A 29 -6.94 -7.70 -5.52
N ALA A 30 -8.20 -8.08 -5.35
CA ALA A 30 -9.30 -7.51 -6.13
C ALA A 30 -9.42 -6.00 -5.91
N SER A 31 -9.38 -5.55 -4.66
CA SER A 31 -9.43 -4.13 -4.29
C SER A 31 -8.25 -3.34 -4.87
N LEU A 32 -7.05 -3.91 -4.86
CA LEU A 32 -5.86 -3.33 -5.48
C LEU A 32 -6.00 -3.25 -7.00
N ALA A 33 -6.52 -4.29 -7.65
CA ALA A 33 -6.74 -4.30 -9.09
C ALA A 33 -7.74 -3.21 -9.51
N ASP A 34 -8.83 -3.05 -8.78
CA ASP A 34 -9.84 -2.01 -9.04
C ASP A 34 -9.25 -0.60 -8.86
N ALA A 35 -8.37 -0.42 -7.87
CA ALA A 35 -7.71 0.86 -7.63
C ALA A 35 -6.76 1.29 -8.75
N LEU A 36 -6.27 0.37 -9.59
CA LEU A 36 -5.40 0.71 -10.72
C LEU A 36 -6.13 1.53 -11.81
N GLY A 37 -7.46 1.56 -11.79
CA GLY A 37 -8.27 2.44 -12.65
C GLY A 37 -8.45 3.87 -12.13
N ALA A 38 -8.01 4.17 -10.90
CA ALA A 38 -8.12 5.49 -10.29
C ALA A 38 -6.93 6.40 -10.63
N SER A 39 -7.02 7.69 -10.32
CA SER A 39 -5.88 8.62 -10.45
C SER A 39 -4.93 8.58 -9.26
N ALA A 40 -5.42 8.11 -8.12
CA ALA A 40 -4.66 7.99 -6.88
C ALA A 40 -5.19 6.83 -6.03
N ALA A 41 -4.31 6.22 -5.24
CA ALA A 41 -4.66 5.22 -4.25
C ALA A 41 -3.94 5.50 -2.93
N GLU A 42 -4.58 5.11 -1.83
CA GLU A 42 -4.06 5.23 -0.47
C GLU A 42 -4.20 3.88 0.23
N LEU A 43 -3.09 3.38 0.79
CA LEU A 43 -3.04 2.12 1.51
C LEU A 43 -3.07 2.39 3.00
N ASP A 44 -4.05 1.79 3.69
CA ASP A 44 -4.12 1.79 5.15
C ASP A 44 -3.69 0.44 5.71
N GLY A 45 -2.44 0.37 6.16
CA GLY A 45 -1.86 -0.77 6.84
C GLY A 45 -1.83 -0.62 8.37
N ALA A 46 -2.53 0.35 8.96
CA ALA A 46 -2.44 0.61 10.40
C ALA A 46 -3.00 -0.55 11.25
N ALA A 47 -4.05 -1.22 10.76
CA ALA A 47 -4.71 -2.32 11.46
C ALA A 47 -3.99 -3.67 11.32
N VAL A 48 -2.96 -3.79 10.48
CA VAL A 48 -2.29 -5.06 10.17
C VAL A 48 -1.55 -5.59 11.40
N GLU A 49 -1.95 -6.74 11.91
CA GLU A 49 -1.29 -7.43 13.04
C GLU A 49 -0.45 -8.61 12.55
N ARG A 50 -0.86 -9.26 11.45
CA ARG A 50 -0.18 -10.42 10.88
C ARG A 50 -0.08 -10.26 9.38
N VAL A 51 1.11 -10.48 8.84
CA VAL A 51 1.37 -10.41 7.40
C VAL A 51 2.34 -11.51 6.99
N ASP A 52 2.18 -12.06 5.78
CA ASP A 52 3.11 -13.03 5.20
C ASP A 52 3.83 -12.49 3.96
N SER A 53 4.76 -13.28 3.41
CA SER A 53 5.52 -12.90 2.23
C SER A 53 4.65 -12.70 1.00
N ALA A 54 3.56 -13.48 0.84
CA ALA A 54 2.69 -13.38 -0.32
C ALA A 54 1.91 -12.07 -0.32
N ALA A 55 1.43 -11.64 0.85
CA ALA A 55 0.80 -10.33 1.04
C ALA A 55 1.75 -9.18 0.72
N LEU A 56 3.00 -9.23 1.20
CA LEU A 56 4.01 -8.19 0.89
C LEU A 56 4.40 -8.18 -0.59
N GLN A 57 4.51 -9.35 -1.23
CA GLN A 57 4.75 -9.46 -2.66
C GLN A 57 3.59 -8.89 -3.48
N LEU A 58 2.35 -9.08 -3.05
CA LEU A 58 1.19 -8.47 -3.68
C LEU A 58 1.27 -6.94 -3.65
N LEU A 59 1.61 -6.35 -2.50
CA LEU A 59 1.82 -4.90 -2.37
C LEU A 59 2.95 -4.39 -3.26
N LEU A 60 4.05 -5.14 -3.37
CA LEU A 60 5.17 -4.82 -4.25
C LEU A 60 4.75 -4.80 -5.72
N VAL A 61 3.98 -5.81 -6.16
CA VAL A 61 3.44 -5.87 -7.53
C VAL A 61 2.53 -4.68 -7.78
N PHE A 62 1.62 -4.38 -6.85
CA PHE A 62 0.73 -3.23 -6.98
C PHE A 62 1.49 -1.90 -7.07
N ARG A 63 2.53 -1.67 -6.24
CA ARG A 63 3.39 -0.48 -6.31
C ARG A 63 4.02 -0.31 -7.69
N ARG A 64 4.54 -1.40 -8.25
CA ARG A 64 5.15 -1.41 -9.59
C ARG A 64 4.14 -1.08 -10.69
N GLU A 65 2.96 -1.68 -10.63
CA GLU A 65 1.87 -1.42 -11.57
C GLU A 65 1.36 0.03 -11.46
N ALA A 66 1.21 0.55 -10.25
CA ALA A 66 0.85 1.94 -10.01
C ALA A 66 1.89 2.91 -10.60
N ALA A 67 3.18 2.64 -10.37
CA ALA A 67 4.27 3.44 -10.94
C ALA A 67 4.27 3.40 -12.48
N ALA A 68 4.09 2.22 -13.08
CA ALA A 68 4.02 2.05 -14.53
C ALA A 68 2.84 2.81 -15.17
N ARG A 69 1.75 3.01 -14.42
CA ARG A 69 0.55 3.76 -14.84
C ARG A 69 0.58 5.23 -14.45
N GLY A 70 1.59 5.69 -13.72
CA GLY A 70 1.64 7.04 -13.17
C GLY A 70 0.57 7.32 -12.11
N LEU A 71 0.04 6.28 -11.47
CA LEU A 71 -0.91 6.39 -10.36
C LEU A 71 -0.18 6.85 -9.11
N ALA A 72 -0.68 7.91 -8.47
CA ALA A 72 -0.14 8.40 -7.21
C ALA A 72 -0.51 7.42 -6.08
N LEU A 73 0.50 6.86 -5.42
CA LEU A 73 0.30 5.95 -4.29
C LEU A 73 0.79 6.59 -3.00
N ALA A 74 -0.01 6.53 -1.95
CA ALA A 74 0.35 6.98 -0.60
C ALA A 74 0.02 5.91 0.45
N TRP A 75 0.65 6.03 1.62
CA TRP A 75 0.31 5.26 2.82
C TRP A 75 -0.37 6.18 3.83
N SER A 76 -1.55 5.81 4.33
CA SER A 76 -2.21 6.52 5.43
C SER A 76 -1.65 6.08 6.79
N GLY A 77 -1.22 4.82 6.89
CA GLY A 77 -0.68 4.22 8.09
C GLY A 77 -0.01 2.87 7.81
N VAL A 78 0.99 2.52 8.61
CA VAL A 78 1.71 1.26 8.51
C VAL A 78 2.02 0.74 9.90
N SER A 79 1.51 -0.44 10.23
CA SER A 79 1.74 -1.08 11.52
C SER A 79 3.19 -1.52 11.72
N VAL A 80 3.56 -1.78 12.98
CA VAL A 80 4.88 -2.32 13.34
C VAL A 80 5.10 -3.68 12.70
N ALA A 81 4.12 -4.59 12.76
CA ALA A 81 4.22 -5.93 12.18
C ALA A 81 4.52 -5.89 10.67
N MET A 82 3.92 -4.93 9.95
CA MET A 82 4.14 -4.78 8.51
C MET A 82 5.54 -4.23 8.20
N ARG A 83 6.03 -3.28 9.01
CA ARG A 83 7.39 -2.74 8.90
C ARG A 83 8.43 -3.82 9.17
N GLU A 84 8.29 -4.56 10.25
CA GLU A 84 9.22 -5.64 10.61
C GLU A 84 9.27 -6.71 9.51
N ALA A 85 8.11 -7.14 8.99
CA ALA A 85 8.06 -8.10 7.92
C ALA A 85 8.67 -7.57 6.60
N ALA A 86 8.45 -6.30 6.28
CA ALA A 86 9.09 -5.65 5.13
C ALA A 86 10.60 -5.49 5.31
N ASP A 87 11.08 -5.18 6.51
CA ASP A 87 12.50 -5.06 6.83
C ASP A 87 13.21 -6.41 6.73
N VAL A 88 12.61 -7.49 7.26
CA VAL A 88 13.13 -8.87 7.14
C VAL A 88 13.32 -9.28 5.68
N LEU A 89 12.42 -8.84 4.79
CA LEU A 89 12.50 -9.13 3.36
C LEU A 89 13.27 -8.09 2.53
N GLY A 90 13.78 -7.02 3.16
CA GLY A 90 14.46 -5.91 2.49
C GLY A 90 13.54 -5.10 1.55
N LEU A 91 12.24 -5.09 1.81
CA LEU A 91 11.20 -4.47 0.97
C LEU A 91 10.79 -3.08 1.41
N SER A 92 11.15 -2.61 2.61
CA SER A 92 10.65 -1.35 3.17
C SER A 92 10.88 -0.13 2.28
N GLN A 93 12.06 -0.02 1.65
CA GLN A 93 12.36 1.05 0.71
C GLN A 93 11.61 0.91 -0.62
N VAL A 94 11.44 -0.32 -1.09
CA VAL A 94 10.77 -0.61 -2.38
C VAL A 94 9.26 -0.38 -2.27
N LEU A 95 8.69 -0.65 -1.10
CA LEU A 95 7.29 -0.35 -0.76
C LEU A 95 7.08 1.13 -0.40
N GLU A 96 8.15 1.93 -0.33
CA GLU A 96 8.13 3.33 0.08
C GLU A 96 7.37 3.54 1.40
N LEU A 97 7.62 2.66 2.38
CA LEU A 97 6.98 2.79 3.68
C LEU A 97 7.38 4.14 4.30
N PRO A 98 6.42 4.92 4.84
CA PRO A 98 6.72 6.20 5.48
C PRO A 98 7.69 5.97 6.63
N ALA A 99 8.57 6.92 6.94
CA ALA A 99 9.47 6.79 8.08
C ALA A 99 8.66 6.52 9.37
N SER A 100 9.16 5.61 10.21
CA SER A 100 8.62 5.45 11.56
C SER A 100 8.87 6.79 12.26
N MET A 101 7.83 7.61 12.50
CA MET A 101 8.01 8.76 13.37
C MET A 101 8.35 8.21 14.76
N PRO A 102 9.51 8.56 15.34
CA PRO A 102 9.75 8.26 16.74
C PRO A 102 8.71 9.04 17.54
N ALA A 103 7.99 8.33 18.41
CA ALA A 103 7.10 8.92 19.41
C ALA A 103 7.90 9.73 20.44
#